data_AF-A0A7Y1VTN0-F1
#
_entry.id   AF-A0A7Y1VTN0-F1
#
_cell.length_a   1.000
_cell.length_b   1.000
_cell.length_c   1.000
_cell.angle_alpha   90.00
_cell.angle_beta   90.00
_cell.angle_gamma   90.00
#
_symmetry.space_group_name_H-M   'P 1'
#
loop_
_entity.id
_entity.type
_entity.pdbx_description
1 polymer ?
#
loop_
_entity_poly.entity_id
_entity_poly.type
_entity_poly.pdbx_seq_one_letter_code
_entity_poly.pdbx_strand_id
1 'polypeptide(L)'
;MDLTNIQNKVNQYQKILENTEQYRQDWHTSLKQMIIDQLEHIIKETGLAAKVEVKSELQHMEAVALSLGHVESGISEKIGEANRVLIKSNGNLVYQQLFNGKVMITIMFPFIEGLGKPRPPKNVEILRPAELKPPFLLRHVEEFLKEIIGWEDFDDDVPQPIGFQMGGIPQDEVIQQP
;
A
#
# COMPACT_ATOMS: atom_id res chain seq x y z
N MET A 1 -32.09 -38.32 -8.48
CA MET A 1 -31.47 -36.99 -8.69
C MET A 1 -30.09 -37.07 -8.09
N ASP A 2 -29.02 -36.89 -8.86
CA ASP A 2 -27.66 -36.97 -8.35
C ASP A 2 -27.23 -35.60 -7.80
N LEU A 3 -26.91 -35.55 -6.50
CA LEU A 3 -26.57 -34.32 -5.78
C LEU A 3 -25.08 -34.23 -5.45
N THR A 4 -24.24 -35.16 -5.94
CA THR A 4 -22.82 -35.26 -5.58
C THR A 4 -22.06 -33.95 -5.83
N ASN A 5 -22.31 -33.30 -6.96
CA ASN A 5 -21.68 -32.02 -7.29
C ASN A 5 -22.09 -30.88 -6.34
N ILE A 6 -23.33 -30.90 -5.86
CA ILE A 6 -23.82 -29.92 -4.90
C ILE A 6 -23.18 -30.19 -3.54
N GLN A 7 -23.12 -31.46 -3.11
CA GLN A 7 -22.47 -31.87 -1.86
C GLN A 7 -21.01 -31.40 -1.81
N ASN A 8 -20.26 -31.58 -2.91
CA ASN A 8 -18.87 -31.14 -3.01
C ASN A 8 -18.73 -29.61 -2.88
N LYS A 9 -19.63 -28.84 -3.51
CA LYS A 9 -19.65 -27.37 -3.39
C LYS A 9 -20.00 -26.92 -1.98
N VAL A 10 -20.94 -27.59 -1.31
CA VAL A 10 -21.30 -27.31 0.09
C VAL A 10 -20.10 -27.54 1.01
N ASN A 11 -19.41 -28.68 0.88
CA ASN A 11 -18.23 -28.99 1.68
C ASN A 11 -17.10 -27.97 1.45
N GLN A 12 -16.87 -27.58 0.18
CA GLN A 12 -15.87 -26.57 -0.15
C GLN A 12 -16.23 -25.20 0.46
N TYR A 13 -17.50 -24.81 0.39
CA TYR A 13 -17.99 -23.55 0.96
C TYR A 13 -17.80 -23.52 2.48
N GLN A 14 -18.21 -24.58 3.19
CA GLN A 14 -18.02 -24.70 4.64
C GLN A 14 -16.55 -24.57 5.04
N LYS A 15 -15.66 -25.26 4.31
CA LYS A 15 -14.21 -25.15 4.54
C LYS A 15 -13.68 -23.72 4.35
N ILE A 16 -14.21 -22.96 3.39
CA ILE A 16 -13.82 -21.55 3.18
C ILE A 16 -14.25 -20.67 4.36
N LEU A 17 -15.44 -20.91 4.91
CA LEU A 17 -15.93 -20.19 6.10
C LEU A 17 -15.05 -20.48 7.32
N GLU A 18 -14.74 -21.76 7.56
CA GLU A 18 -13.84 -22.18 8.65
C GLU A 18 -12.46 -21.52 8.53
N ASN A 19 -11.87 -21.53 7.33
CA ASN A 19 -10.59 -20.88 7.08
C ASN A 19 -10.65 -19.37 7.33
N THR A 20 -11.75 -18.71 6.95
CA THR A 20 -11.92 -17.26 7.13
C THR A 20 -11.89 -16.90 8.61
N GLU A 21 -12.55 -17.69 9.45
CA GLU A 21 -12.55 -17.50 10.90
C GLU A 21 -11.14 -17.72 11.48
N GLN A 22 -10.48 -18.81 11.08
CA GLN A 22 -9.11 -19.09 11.52
C GLN A 22 -8.15 -17.95 11.13
N TYR A 23 -8.24 -17.45 9.91
CA TYR A 23 -7.37 -16.35 9.45
C TYR A 23 -7.58 -15.05 10.23
N ARG A 24 -8.82 -14.77 10.65
CA ARG A 24 -9.11 -13.62 11.52
C ARG A 24 -8.50 -13.80 12.90
N GLN A 25 -8.57 -15.00 13.45
CA GLN A 25 -7.94 -15.32 14.73
C GLN A 25 -6.41 -15.21 14.64
N ASP A 26 -5.79 -15.73 13.59
CA ASP A 26 -4.34 -15.64 13.37
C ASP A 26 -3.86 -14.18 13.32
N TRP A 27 -4.64 -13.32 12.66
CA TRP A 27 -4.37 -11.88 12.59
C TRP A 27 -4.29 -11.23 13.97
N HIS A 28 -5.29 -11.46 14.81
CA HIS A 28 -5.37 -10.84 16.14
C HIS A 28 -4.44 -11.47 17.17
N THR A 29 -4.09 -12.75 17.04
CA THR A 29 -3.30 -13.49 18.03
C THR A 29 -1.80 -13.36 17.82
N SER A 30 -1.33 -13.30 16.56
CA SER A 30 0.11 -13.38 16.29
C SER A 30 0.56 -12.56 15.09
N LEU A 31 -0.16 -12.60 13.97
CA LEU A 31 0.37 -12.07 12.71
C LEU A 31 0.54 -10.54 12.75
N LYS A 32 -0.44 -9.81 13.29
CA LYS A 32 -0.36 -8.35 13.38
C LYS A 32 0.86 -7.90 14.19
N GLN A 33 1.10 -8.53 15.34
CA GLN A 33 2.25 -8.21 16.19
C GLN A 33 3.56 -8.56 15.49
N MET A 34 3.62 -9.72 14.83
CA MET A 34 4.79 -10.10 14.03
C MET A 34 5.12 -9.07 12.95
N ILE A 35 4.11 -8.53 12.25
CA ILE A 35 4.32 -7.49 11.25
C ILE A 35 4.89 -6.23 11.88
N ILE A 36 4.30 -5.77 12.99
CA ILE A 36 4.76 -4.57 13.71
C ILE A 36 6.22 -4.74 14.13
N ASP A 37 6.53 -5.81 14.86
CA ASP A 37 7.87 -6.06 15.41
C ASP A 37 8.94 -6.12 14.33
N GLN A 38 8.64 -6.78 13.20
CA GLN A 38 9.59 -6.91 12.10
C GLN A 38 9.79 -5.58 11.35
N LEU A 39 8.74 -4.80 11.13
CA LEU A 39 8.87 -3.48 10.51
C LEU A 39 9.64 -2.51 11.41
N GLU A 40 9.36 -2.50 12.71
CA GLU A 40 10.11 -1.70 13.69
C GLU A 40 11.58 -2.11 13.76
N HIS A 41 11.85 -3.43 13.72
CA HIS A 41 13.21 -3.94 13.64
C HIS A 41 13.93 -3.45 12.38
N ILE A 42 13.29 -3.54 11.20
CA ILE A 42 13.86 -3.03 9.95
C ILE A 42 14.16 -1.52 10.04
N ILE A 43 13.24 -0.71 10.56
CA ILE A 43 13.43 0.73 10.76
C ILE A 43 14.66 0.99 11.63
N LYS A 44 14.78 0.28 12.76
CA LYS A 44 15.88 0.45 13.71
C LYS A 44 17.23 0.07 13.11
N GLU A 45 17.32 -1.07 12.42
CA GLU A 45 18.59 -1.57 11.87
C GLU A 45 19.06 -0.78 10.64
N THR A 46 18.13 -0.24 9.85
CA THR A 46 18.46 0.52 8.63
C THR A 46 18.63 2.02 8.87
N GLY A 47 18.10 2.55 9.98
CA GLY A 47 18.01 3.99 10.21
C GLY A 47 17.01 4.70 9.29
N LEU A 48 16.10 3.95 8.64
CA LEU A 48 15.08 4.51 7.77
C LEU A 48 14.17 5.46 8.57
N ALA A 49 13.99 6.68 8.10
CA ALA A 49 13.08 7.65 8.70
C ALA A 49 11.61 7.31 8.39
N ALA A 50 11.09 6.27 9.04
CA ALA A 50 9.73 5.78 8.90
C ALA A 50 9.08 5.53 10.27
N LYS A 51 7.76 5.38 10.28
CA LYS A 51 6.98 4.95 11.44
C LYS A 51 6.05 3.81 11.08
N VAL A 52 5.80 2.93 12.05
CA VAL A 52 4.75 1.92 11.94
C VAL A 52 3.45 2.51 12.49
N GLU A 53 2.41 2.50 11.66
CA GLU A 53 1.07 2.97 12.01
C GLU A 53 0.09 1.82 12.02
N VAL A 54 -0.77 1.77 13.03
CA VAL A 54 -1.85 0.78 13.13
C VAL A 54 -3.18 1.49 12.97
N LYS A 55 -3.96 1.06 11.98
CA LYS A 55 -5.35 1.51 11.77
C LYS A 55 -6.29 0.40 12.20
N SER A 56 -7.05 0.62 13.26
CA SER A 56 -7.96 -0.38 13.86
C SER A 56 -9.37 0.17 14.08
N GLU A 57 -9.78 1.15 13.27
CA GLU A 57 -11.06 1.85 13.40
C GLU A 57 -12.25 0.93 13.08
N LEU A 58 -12.05 -0.06 12.21
CA LEU A 58 -13.06 -1.06 11.84
C LEU A 58 -12.56 -2.45 12.21
N GLN A 59 -13.31 -3.15 13.07
CA GLN A 59 -13.01 -4.54 13.42
C GLN A 59 -13.00 -5.43 12.17
N HIS A 60 -11.98 -6.27 12.05
CA HIS A 60 -11.73 -7.16 10.91
C HIS A 60 -11.36 -6.48 9.58
N MET A 61 -11.02 -5.19 9.62
CA MET A 61 -10.40 -4.44 8.52
C MET A 61 -9.24 -3.60 9.05
N GLU A 62 -8.48 -4.18 9.97
CA GLU A 62 -7.31 -3.54 10.52
C GLU A 62 -6.18 -3.50 9.47
N ALA A 63 -5.33 -2.48 9.58
CA ALA A 63 -4.15 -2.36 8.74
C ALA A 63 -2.93 -1.96 9.58
N VAL A 64 -1.77 -2.47 9.18
CA VAL A 64 -0.46 -2.03 9.67
C VAL A 64 0.27 -1.41 8.48
N ALA A 65 0.76 -0.18 8.63
CA ALA A 65 1.45 0.54 7.58
C ALA A 65 2.84 0.97 8.03
N LEU A 66 3.86 0.74 7.20
CA LEU A 66 5.14 1.45 7.30
C LEU A 66 5.02 2.74 6.49
N SER A 67 5.08 3.88 7.17
CA SER A 67 4.86 5.20 6.60
C SER A 67 6.13 6.04 6.61
N LEU A 68 6.43 6.68 5.47
CA LEU A 68 7.49 7.70 5.34
C LEU A 68 6.99 9.11 5.72
N GLY A 69 5.75 9.22 6.20
CA GLY A 69 5.17 10.45 6.69
C GLY A 69 4.82 11.47 5.61
N HIS A 70 4.69 12.71 6.06
CA HIS A 70 4.29 13.85 5.24
C HIS A 70 5.29 15.00 5.44
N VAL A 71 5.51 15.77 4.38
CA VAL A 71 6.39 16.94 4.39
C VAL A 71 5.77 18.07 3.58
N GLU A 72 6.19 19.30 3.85
CA GLU A 72 5.92 20.40 2.91
C GLU A 72 6.57 20.09 1.56
N SER A 73 5.81 20.23 0.48
CA SER A 73 6.29 19.84 -0.87
C SER A 73 7.30 20.83 -1.47
N GLY A 74 7.47 22.01 -0.87
CA GLY A 74 8.16 23.15 -1.49
C GLY A 74 7.33 23.87 -2.57
N ILE A 75 6.12 23.38 -2.86
CA ILE A 75 5.18 24.00 -3.80
C ILE A 75 4.12 24.78 -3.01
N SER A 76 3.83 26.00 -3.45
CA SER A 76 2.75 26.81 -2.90
C SER A 76 1.81 27.29 -3.99
N GLU A 77 0.52 27.17 -3.74
CA GLU A 77 -0.52 27.76 -4.56
C GLU A 77 -0.83 29.18 -4.08
N LYS A 78 -0.83 30.14 -5.00
CA LYS A 78 -1.21 31.52 -4.69
C LYS A 78 -2.73 31.65 -4.73
N ILE A 79 -3.33 31.96 -3.59
CA ILE A 79 -4.78 32.14 -3.43
C ILE A 79 -5.01 33.60 -3.02
N GLY A 80 -5.25 34.46 -4.03
CA GLY A 80 -5.36 35.91 -3.83
C GLY A 80 -4.04 36.52 -3.35
N GLU A 81 -4.05 37.08 -2.13
CA GLU A 81 -2.86 37.63 -1.48
C GLU A 81 -2.12 36.62 -0.58
N ALA A 82 -2.70 35.44 -0.33
CA ALA A 82 -2.13 34.40 0.51
C ALA A 82 -1.47 33.28 -0.31
N ASN A 83 -0.50 32.60 0.29
CA ASN A 83 0.11 31.40 -0.28
C ASN A 83 -0.31 30.18 0.57
N ARG A 84 -0.82 29.14 -0.08
CA ARG A 84 -1.11 27.85 0.53
C ARG A 84 -0.01 26.87 0.17
N VAL A 85 0.76 26.42 1.16
CA VAL A 85 1.77 25.37 0.98
C VAL A 85 1.07 24.03 0.77
N LEU A 86 1.48 23.29 -0.27
CA LEU A 86 0.96 21.97 -0.55
C LEU A 86 1.76 20.92 0.24
N ILE A 87 1.07 19.91 0.77
CA ILE A 87 1.68 18.82 1.53
C ILE A 87 1.94 17.63 0.61
N LYS A 88 3.12 17.03 0.73
CA LYS A 88 3.49 15.78 0.08
C LYS A 88 3.34 14.63 1.07
N SER A 89 2.66 13.57 0.63
CA SER A 89 2.73 12.24 1.25
C SER A 89 3.92 11.49 0.65
N ASN A 90 4.80 10.93 1.48
CA ASN A 90 6.01 10.23 1.03
C ASN A 90 5.78 8.73 0.73
N GLY A 91 4.52 8.27 0.79
CA GLY A 91 4.16 6.89 0.48
C GLY A 91 4.17 5.95 1.69
N ASN A 92 3.47 4.82 1.53
CA ASN A 92 3.26 3.83 2.59
C ASN A 92 3.31 2.39 2.03
N LEU A 93 3.88 1.47 2.80
CA LEU A 93 3.70 0.02 2.60
C LEU A 93 2.63 -0.47 3.58
N VAL A 94 1.53 -0.99 3.07
CA VAL A 94 0.33 -1.32 3.86
C VAL A 94 0.07 -2.82 3.85
N TYR A 95 -0.11 -3.40 5.04
CA TYR A 95 -0.60 -4.76 5.30
C TYR A 95 -2.03 -4.66 5.81
N GLN A 96 -3.01 -4.98 4.98
CA GLN A 96 -4.41 -4.83 5.30
C GLN A 96 -5.10 -6.19 5.39
N GLN A 97 -5.83 -6.41 6.49
CA GLN A 97 -6.73 -7.55 6.60
C GLN A 97 -7.95 -7.36 5.68
N LEU A 98 -8.22 -8.34 4.84
CA LEU A 98 -9.38 -8.40 3.97
C LEU A 98 -10.58 -9.05 4.68
N PHE A 99 -11.78 -8.84 4.14
CA PHE A 99 -13.01 -9.44 4.66
C PHE A 99 -12.98 -10.98 4.74
N ASN A 100 -12.15 -11.64 3.93
CA ASN A 100 -11.97 -13.09 3.95
C ASN A 100 -10.80 -13.55 4.85
N GLY A 101 -10.27 -12.67 5.69
CA GLY A 101 -9.19 -12.93 6.64
C GLY A 101 -7.78 -12.97 6.01
N LYS A 102 -7.65 -12.94 4.68
CA LYS A 102 -6.35 -12.82 4.02
C LYS A 102 -5.73 -11.45 4.25
N VAL A 103 -4.43 -11.33 4.01
CA VAL A 103 -3.69 -10.08 4.10
C VAL A 103 -3.34 -9.61 2.69
N MET A 104 -3.75 -8.38 2.37
CA MET A 104 -3.34 -7.67 1.16
C MET A 104 -2.14 -6.79 1.48
N ILE A 105 -1.11 -6.85 0.64
CA ILE A 105 0.07 -6.01 0.74
C ILE A 105 0.05 -5.04 -0.43
N THR A 106 0.07 -3.75 -0.13
CA THR A 106 -0.09 -2.68 -1.13
C THR A 106 0.90 -1.54 -0.86
N ILE A 107 1.47 -1.00 -1.93
CA ILE A 107 2.27 0.22 -1.90
C ILE A 107 1.38 1.40 -2.29
N MET A 108 1.27 2.36 -1.39
CA MET A 108 0.72 3.69 -1.64
C MET A 108 1.87 4.59 -2.09
N PHE A 109 1.81 5.08 -3.32
CA PHE A 109 2.86 5.95 -3.88
C PHE A 109 2.87 7.33 -3.23
N PRO A 110 4.01 8.04 -3.30
CA PRO A 110 4.03 9.45 -2.96
C PRO A 110 3.10 10.25 -3.86
N PHE A 111 2.52 11.31 -3.31
CA PHE A 111 1.71 12.27 -4.07
C PHE A 111 1.70 13.62 -3.35
N ILE A 112 1.46 14.68 -4.10
CA ILE A 112 1.32 16.04 -3.58
C ILE A 112 -0.17 16.37 -3.54
N GLU A 113 -0.67 16.80 -2.39
CA GLU A 113 -2.07 17.15 -2.21
C GLU A 113 -2.46 18.33 -3.11
N GLY A 114 -3.56 18.17 -3.84
CA GLY A 114 -4.06 19.19 -4.75
C GLY A 114 -3.32 19.26 -6.09
N LEU A 115 -2.25 18.49 -6.28
CA LEU A 115 -1.50 18.48 -7.54
C LEU A 115 -1.63 17.11 -8.23
N GLY A 116 -2.28 17.11 -9.40
CA GLY A 116 -2.46 15.92 -10.22
C GLY A 116 -3.31 14.83 -9.57
N LYS A 117 -3.37 13.67 -10.23
CA LYS A 117 -4.05 12.48 -9.69
C LYS A 117 -3.02 11.56 -9.04
N PRO A 118 -3.23 11.12 -7.79
CA PRO A 118 -2.38 10.11 -7.18
C PRO A 118 -2.30 8.86 -8.06
N ARG A 119 -1.11 8.29 -8.19
CA ARG A 119 -0.92 6.99 -8.87
C ARG A 119 -1.77 5.94 -8.14
N PRO A 120 -2.47 5.05 -8.87
CA PRO A 120 -3.20 3.97 -8.22
C PRO A 120 -2.24 3.13 -7.36
N PRO A 121 -2.70 2.64 -6.19
CA PRO A 121 -1.87 1.80 -5.34
C PRO A 121 -1.38 0.55 -6.08
N LYS A 122 -0.14 0.16 -5.84
CA LYS A 122 0.42 -1.08 -6.40
C LYS A 122 0.14 -2.23 -5.45
N ASN A 123 -0.67 -3.18 -5.88
CA ASN A 123 -0.84 -4.43 -5.15
C ASN A 123 0.43 -5.27 -5.31
N VAL A 124 1.11 -5.56 -4.20
CA VAL A 124 2.29 -6.43 -4.18
C VAL A 124 1.82 -7.88 -4.25
N GLU A 125 0.97 -8.29 -3.32
CA GLU A 125 0.38 -9.64 -3.29
C GLU A 125 -0.75 -9.76 -2.25
N ILE A 126 -1.42 -10.91 -2.25
CA ILE A 126 -2.41 -11.29 -1.24
C ILE A 126 -2.04 -12.66 -0.68
N LEU A 127 -1.82 -12.74 0.62
CA LEU A 127 -1.36 -13.95 1.32
C LEU A 127 -2.35 -14.41 2.37
N ARG A 128 -2.35 -15.72 2.64
CA ARG A 128 -2.95 -16.25 3.87
C ARG A 128 -2.02 -15.94 5.05
N PRO A 129 -2.57 -15.79 6.27
CA PRO A 129 -1.76 -15.55 7.47
C PRO A 129 -0.54 -16.48 7.62
N ALA A 130 -0.74 -17.79 7.44
CA ALA A 130 0.34 -18.78 7.55
C ALA A 130 1.43 -18.69 6.46
N GLU A 131 1.15 -18.01 5.35
CA GLU A 131 2.11 -17.81 4.24
C GLU A 131 3.02 -16.60 4.51
N LEU A 132 2.53 -15.60 5.25
CA LEU A 132 3.28 -14.37 5.54
C LEU A 132 4.30 -14.59 6.66
N LYS A 133 5.57 -14.76 6.27
CA LYS A 133 6.71 -14.99 7.17
C LYS A 133 7.68 -13.80 7.17
N PRO A 134 8.53 -13.64 8.20
CA PRO A 134 9.47 -12.51 8.27
C PRO A 134 10.29 -12.21 7.00
N PRO A 135 10.81 -13.21 6.25
CA PRO A 135 11.56 -12.93 5.02
C PRO A 135 10.73 -12.23 3.92
N PHE A 136 9.41 -12.38 3.92
CA PHE A 136 8.54 -11.66 2.99
C PHE A 136 8.53 -10.17 3.28
N LEU A 137 8.54 -9.79 4.57
CA LEU A 137 8.49 -8.38 4.96
C LEU A 137 9.73 -7.62 4.48
N LEU A 138 10.90 -8.26 4.54
CA LEU A 138 12.13 -7.68 4.00
C LEU A 138 11.99 -7.41 2.50
N ARG A 139 11.55 -8.41 1.72
CA ARG A 139 11.31 -8.25 0.27
C ARG A 139 10.27 -7.16 -0.03
N HIS A 140 9.20 -7.06 0.76
CA HIS A 140 8.20 -6.03 0.57
C HIS A 140 8.75 -4.63 0.85
N VAL A 141 9.59 -4.47 1.88
CA VAL A 141 10.25 -3.19 2.17
C VAL A 141 11.25 -2.83 1.08
N GLU A 142 12.02 -3.80 0.56
CA GLU A 142 12.91 -3.56 -0.58
C GLU A 142 12.15 -3.09 -1.83
N GLU A 143 11.05 -3.77 -2.17
CA GLU A 143 10.20 -3.38 -3.30
C GLU A 143 9.55 -2.02 -3.08
N PHE A 144 9.10 -1.73 -1.86
CA PHE A 144 8.59 -0.42 -1.48
C PHE A 144 9.64 0.67 -1.69
N LEU A 145 10.84 0.52 -1.12
CA LEU A 145 11.91 1.51 -1.25
C LEU A 145 12.31 1.71 -2.71
N LYS A 146 12.37 0.65 -3.51
CA LYS A 146 12.64 0.74 -4.95
C LYS A 146 11.62 1.63 -5.67
N GLU A 147 10.34 1.48 -5.37
CA GLU A 147 9.28 2.30 -5.96
C GLU A 147 9.32 3.76 -5.46
N ILE A 148 9.67 3.98 -4.19
CA ILE A 148 9.83 5.36 -3.65
C ILE A 148 11.04 6.04 -4.27
N ILE A 149 12.20 5.37 -4.33
CA ILE A 149 13.41 5.91 -4.95
C ILE A 149 13.13 6.26 -6.41
N GLY A 150 12.47 5.38 -7.16
CA GLY A 150 12.12 5.67 -8.56
C GLY A 150 11.12 6.82 -8.73
N TRP A 151 10.33 7.14 -7.70
CA TRP A 151 9.45 8.32 -7.72
C TRP A 151 10.22 9.61 -7.41
N GLU A 152 11.18 9.57 -6.47
CA GLU A 152 11.98 10.73 -6.06
C GLU A 152 13.07 11.08 -7.07
N ASP A 153 13.73 10.05 -7.63
CA ASP A 153 14.78 10.16 -8.65
C ASP A 153 14.18 10.32 -10.06
N PHE A 154 12.98 10.90 -10.15
CA PHE A 154 12.30 11.10 -11.41
C PHE A 154 13.07 12.10 -12.25
N ASP A 155 13.65 11.59 -13.35
CA ASP A 155 14.36 12.35 -14.36
C ASP A 155 13.45 12.57 -15.57
N ASP A 156 13.03 13.81 -15.79
CA ASP A 156 12.18 14.24 -16.91
C ASP A 156 12.93 14.39 -18.23
N ASP A 157 14.26 14.30 -18.22
CA ASP A 157 15.11 14.40 -19.42
C ASP A 157 15.26 13.06 -20.17
N VAL A 158 14.76 11.94 -19.62
CA VAL A 158 14.86 10.60 -20.24
C VAL A 158 13.52 10.20 -20.88
N PRO A 159 13.47 9.83 -22.18
CA PRO A 159 12.26 9.34 -22.82
C PRO A 159 11.72 8.08 -22.16
N GLN A 160 10.60 8.20 -21.45
CA GLN A 160 9.96 7.06 -20.78
C GLN A 160 8.95 6.37 -21.70
N PRO A 161 8.75 5.03 -21.56
CA PRO A 161 7.69 4.33 -22.27
C PRO A 161 6.32 4.93 -21.94
N ILE A 162 5.53 5.16 -22.99
CA ILE A 162 4.20 5.78 -22.96
C ILE A 162 3.32 5.00 -21.96
N GLY A 163 3.01 5.61 -20.81
CA GLY A 163 2.25 4.99 -19.73
C GLY A 163 2.71 5.39 -18.31
N PHE A 164 3.89 5.98 -18.15
CA PHE A 164 4.30 6.65 -16.92
C PHE A 164 3.51 7.97 -16.73
N GLN A 165 2.30 7.87 -16.17
CA GLN A 165 1.55 9.04 -15.69
C GLN A 165 1.98 9.33 -14.24
N MET A 166 2.94 10.26 -14.08
CA MET A 166 3.13 10.93 -12.80
C MET A 166 2.00 11.94 -12.59
N GLY A 167 1.45 11.94 -11.38
CA GLY A 167 0.36 12.83 -10.95
C GLY A 167 0.80 14.28 -10.86
N GLY A 168 0.91 14.96 -12.00
CA GLY A 168 1.27 16.37 -12.03
C GLY A 168 1.17 17.06 -13.39
N ILE A 169 1.28 16.33 -14.51
CA ILE A 169 1.18 16.94 -15.85
C ILE A 169 -0.17 16.58 -16.47
N PRO A 170 -1.13 17.53 -16.59
CA PRO A 170 -2.33 17.29 -17.38
C PRO A 170 -1.92 16.97 -18.83
N GLN A 171 -2.45 15.86 -19.37
CA GLN A 171 -2.17 15.42 -20.74
C GLN A 171 -2.78 16.33 -21.82
N ASP A 172 -3.50 17.40 -21.43
CA ASP A 172 -4.28 18.23 -22.34
C ASP A 172 -3.45 19.30 -23.08
N GLU A 173 -2.15 19.43 -22.84
CA GLU A 173 -1.31 20.41 -23.57
C GLU A 173 -0.37 19.80 -24.63
N VAL A 174 -0.33 18.48 -24.79
CA VAL A 174 0.61 17.83 -25.74
C VAL A 174 0.01 17.61 -27.13
N ILE A 175 -1.24 18.02 -27.39
CA ILE A 175 -1.85 17.88 -28.72
C ILE A 175 -2.33 19.23 -29.24
N GLN A 176 -1.63 19.66 -30.31
CA GLN A 176 -1.96 20.69 -31.29
C GLN A 176 -1.47 22.11 -30.99
N GLN A 177 -0.21 22.39 -31.35
CA GLN A 177 0.07 23.64 -32.07
C GLN A 177 0.17 23.30 -33.57
N PRO A 178 -0.54 24.03 -34.46
CA PRO A 178 -0.34 23.94 -35.90
C PRO A 178 0.99 24.56 -36.35
#